data_AF-A0A427TK68-F1
#
_entry.id   AF-A0A427TK68-F1
#
_cell.length_a   1.000
_cell.length_b   1.000
_cell.length_c   1.000
_cell.angle_alpha   90.00
_cell.angle_beta   90.00
_cell.angle_gamma   90.00
#
_symmetry.space_group_name_H-M   'P 1'
#
loop_
_entity.id
_entity.type
_entity.pdbx_description
1 polymer ?
#
loop_
_entity_poly.entity_id
_entity_poly.type
_entity_poly.pdbx_seq_one_letter_code
_entity_poly.pdbx_strand_id
1 'polypeptide(L)'
;MIAFVSMQENRNTNAELYLYTLFQKPKQKGMYMMTDTQFMKAYTIKEVSKKISVPSGTIRQWEKDLAGLLIVPRTKQGARFYTDFEIDLLMKIKQMRDKNLSKEMIKDLLQRHMDSAPASVALMNENSLTAEPLSPAVPEHQEGYEAFMVAMEQYKEALIAEVKSEIRNGIRKEVLEEVKKEISRGTFTTVKTISDSIYKSGERTTEQIMMLSDTVSKTSEENTEKLGTITTELSTVSKGTSELKLSLAKASKGTNEMITKLSDSVSKASVGTTEKIAQLSENIQKTTKGTTDKLAKLTESVSKVSKGTSEKITALSGSLSNVSKGTSEKITSLTNSLTKNSKGTNEKLGKLESSVEKLSSGTSKELSILAKKLNETTETVAEEFKILADYVSNSRESTNQELSNLNEVINQEREFFVRTLEKEREEFRHEIRQRDETFKHMVDSFRETAAAKQTRRNWWKIWK
;
A
#
# COMPACT_ATOMS: atom_id res chain seq x y z
N MET A 1 -72.31 -42.31 18.27
CA MET A 1 -72.77 -41.13 19.03
C MET A 1 -71.54 -40.27 19.27
N ILE A 2 -71.29 -39.27 18.42
CA ILE A 2 -71.64 -37.86 18.68
C ILE A 2 -71.15 -37.49 20.10
N ALA A 3 -69.91 -37.03 20.25
CA ALA A 3 -69.48 -35.64 20.10
C ALA A 3 -69.81 -34.74 21.30
N PHE A 4 -68.74 -34.08 21.77
CA PHE A 4 -68.70 -32.70 22.26
C PHE A 4 -68.77 -32.39 23.77
N VAL A 5 -67.92 -31.41 24.13
CA VAL A 5 -67.88 -30.54 25.33
C VAL A 5 -67.04 -31.09 26.51
N SER A 6 -66.05 -30.40 27.09
CA SER A 6 -65.42 -29.10 26.83
C SER A 6 -64.26 -28.83 27.82
N MET A 7 -63.37 -27.92 27.42
CA MET A 7 -62.74 -26.86 28.24
C MET A 7 -61.74 -27.23 29.34
N GLN A 8 -60.46 -26.91 29.10
CA GLN A 8 -59.79 -25.68 29.59
C GLN A 8 -58.35 -25.65 29.04
N GLU A 9 -58.01 -24.71 28.15
CA GLU A 9 -57.46 -23.37 28.44
C GLU A 9 -55.93 -23.37 28.19
N ASN A 10 -55.48 -23.02 26.99
CA ASN A 10 -55.14 -21.67 26.53
C ASN A 10 -53.93 -21.07 27.29
N ARG A 11 -52.77 -21.00 26.61
CA ARG A 11 -52.11 -19.72 26.27
C ARG A 11 -50.79 -19.95 25.53
N ASN A 12 -50.72 -19.34 24.35
CA ASN A 12 -49.66 -18.42 23.90
C ASN A 12 -49.04 -18.73 22.52
N THR A 13 -49.83 -18.56 21.47
CA THR A 13 -49.32 -18.31 20.10
C THR A 13 -50.11 -17.14 19.52
N ASN A 14 -49.65 -15.92 19.80
CA ASN A 14 -50.18 -14.71 19.17
C ASN A 14 -49.15 -13.56 19.10
N ALA A 15 -47.87 -13.91 18.89
CA ALA A 15 -46.80 -12.94 18.67
C ALA A 15 -46.34 -12.86 17.20
N GLU A 16 -47.02 -13.54 16.27
CA GLU A 16 -46.64 -13.58 14.84
C GLU A 16 -47.50 -12.70 13.91
N LEU A 17 -48.36 -11.84 14.44
CA LEU A 17 -49.33 -11.08 13.61
C LEU A 17 -49.18 -9.54 13.64
N TYR A 18 -47.98 -8.99 13.87
CA TYR A 18 -47.81 -7.53 13.91
C TYR A 18 -46.61 -6.90 13.17
N LEU A 19 -45.86 -7.61 12.33
CA LEU A 19 -44.74 -7.01 11.59
C LEU A 19 -44.67 -7.40 10.10
N TYR A 20 -45.80 -7.40 9.38
CA TYR A 20 -45.76 -7.58 7.91
C TYR A 20 -46.62 -6.64 7.07
N THR A 21 -47.07 -5.53 7.64
CA THR A 21 -47.80 -4.54 6.86
C THR A 21 -47.42 -3.15 7.33
N LEU A 22 -46.56 -2.46 6.56
CA LEU A 22 -46.63 -1.02 6.32
C LEU A 22 -45.56 -0.59 5.30
N PHE A 23 -46.05 -0.20 4.12
CA PHE A 23 -45.44 0.67 3.11
C PHE A 23 -44.40 0.12 2.12
N GLN A 24 -44.91 -0.45 1.02
CA GLN A 24 -44.38 -0.16 -0.31
C GLN A 24 -45.52 0.23 -1.26
N LYS A 25 -45.50 1.47 -1.77
CA LYS A 25 -45.82 1.80 -3.16
C LYS A 25 -45.07 3.08 -3.62
N PRO A 26 -44.84 3.24 -4.94
CA PRO A 26 -43.72 4.02 -5.51
C PRO A 26 -44.15 5.36 -6.14
N LYS A 27 -43.20 6.27 -6.44
CA LYS A 27 -43.15 7.11 -7.67
C LYS A 27 -41.95 8.08 -7.74
N GLN A 28 -41.25 7.98 -8.89
CA GLN A 28 -40.66 9.00 -9.77
C GLN A 28 -39.51 9.96 -9.37
N LYS A 29 -38.42 9.83 -10.16
CA LYS A 29 -37.53 10.83 -10.78
C LYS A 29 -37.10 12.07 -9.97
N GLY A 30 -35.80 12.12 -9.69
CA GLY A 30 -35.04 13.34 -9.45
C GLY A 30 -33.59 13.13 -9.87
N MET A 31 -33.23 13.72 -11.01
CA MET A 31 -31.85 13.88 -11.47
C MET A 31 -31.15 14.89 -10.55
N TYR A 32 -30.09 14.47 -9.85
CA TYR A 32 -29.12 15.37 -9.24
C TYR A 32 -27.70 14.85 -9.48
N MET A 33 -26.92 15.76 -10.05
CA MET A 33 -25.49 15.66 -10.34
C MET A 33 -24.67 15.66 -9.04
N MET A 34 -23.54 14.95 -9.06
CA MET A 34 -22.27 15.20 -8.36
C MET A 34 -22.29 15.84 -6.95
N THR A 35 -21.73 15.13 -5.98
CA THR A 35 -20.35 15.41 -5.50
C THR A 35 -19.93 14.25 -4.60
N ASP A 36 -18.83 13.58 -4.96
CA ASP A 36 -18.11 12.72 -4.05
C ASP A 36 -17.74 13.52 -2.82
N THR A 37 -18.46 13.28 -1.73
CA THR A 37 -18.07 13.77 -0.40
C THR A 37 -16.99 12.84 0.10
N GLN A 38 -15.79 13.01 -0.47
CA GLN A 38 -14.59 12.40 0.05
C GLN A 38 -14.45 12.86 1.51
N PHE A 39 -14.49 11.92 2.44
CA PHE A 39 -14.36 12.20 3.87
C PHE A 39 -13.00 12.87 4.13
N MET A 40 -12.95 14.21 4.10
CA MET A 40 -11.75 14.94 4.51
C MET A 40 -11.51 14.63 5.99
N LYS A 41 -10.37 13.98 6.29
CA LYS A 41 -9.97 13.63 7.65
C LYS A 41 -9.81 14.92 8.44
N ALA A 42 -10.67 15.13 9.43
CA ALA A 42 -10.63 16.28 10.32
C ALA A 42 -9.88 15.93 11.60
N TYR A 43 -8.84 16.69 11.92
CA TYR A 43 -7.98 16.52 13.08
C TYR A 43 -8.32 17.55 14.15
N THR A 44 -8.20 17.11 15.40
CA THR A 44 -8.30 17.99 16.56
C THR A 44 -6.98 18.76 16.77
N ILE A 45 -7.05 19.90 17.46
CA ILE A 45 -5.84 20.68 17.79
C ILE A 45 -4.77 19.86 18.53
N LYS A 46 -5.17 18.84 19.30
CA LYS A 46 -4.25 17.94 20.01
C LYS A 46 -3.52 17.01 19.05
N GLU A 47 -4.22 16.51 18.03
CA GLU A 47 -3.62 15.65 16.99
C GLU A 47 -2.70 16.46 16.08
N VAL A 48 -3.11 17.67 15.69
CA VAL A 48 -2.24 18.58 14.93
C VAL A 48 -0.99 18.94 15.72
N SER A 49 -1.14 19.30 17.00
CA SER A 49 0.00 19.61 17.90
C SER A 49 1.05 18.50 17.93
N LYS A 50 0.61 17.23 17.94
CA LYS A 50 1.51 16.07 17.85
C LYS A 50 2.12 15.92 16.45
N LYS A 51 1.33 16.09 15.38
CA LYS A 51 1.81 15.96 14.00
C LYS A 51 2.89 16.98 13.63
N ILE A 52 2.71 18.25 13.99
CA ILE A 52 3.67 19.31 13.63
C ILE A 52 4.70 19.60 14.73
N SER A 53 4.63 18.88 15.87
CA SER A 53 5.50 19.08 17.05
C SER A 53 5.52 20.53 17.56
N VAL A 54 4.36 21.17 17.60
CA VAL A 54 4.18 22.54 18.12
C VAL A 54 3.12 22.51 19.22
N PRO A 55 3.36 23.14 20.40
CA PRO A 55 2.38 23.16 21.47
C PRO A 55 1.02 23.73 21.03
N SER A 56 -0.08 23.11 21.46
CA SER A 56 -1.43 23.55 21.10
C SER A 56 -1.73 25.03 21.45
N GLY A 57 -1.09 25.59 22.47
CA GLY A 57 -1.17 27.02 22.79
C GLY A 57 -0.53 27.91 21.73
N THR A 58 0.60 27.50 21.17
CA THR A 58 1.32 28.20 20.10
C THR A 58 0.51 28.21 18.80
N ILE A 59 -0.17 27.09 18.48
CA ILE A 59 -1.06 27.00 17.31
C ILE A 59 -2.24 27.98 17.43
N ARG A 60 -2.81 28.14 18.64
CA ARG A 60 -3.85 29.14 18.91
C ARG A 60 -3.31 30.57 18.80
N GLN A 61 -2.09 30.78 19.23
CA GLN A 61 -1.43 32.08 19.10
C GLN A 61 -1.18 32.42 17.62
N TRP A 62 -0.82 31.43 16.79
CA TRP A 62 -0.66 31.63 15.35
C TRP A 62 -1.98 31.97 14.65
N GLU A 63 -3.09 31.32 15.03
CA GLU A 63 -4.44 31.69 14.57
C GLU A 63 -4.76 33.16 14.90
N LYS A 64 -4.33 33.65 16.08
CA LYS A 64 -4.55 35.05 16.50
C LYS A 64 -3.60 36.03 15.80
N ASP A 65 -2.33 35.69 15.68
CA ASP A 65 -1.28 36.55 15.10
C ASP A 65 -1.44 36.69 13.57
N LEU A 66 -1.98 35.66 12.91
CA LEU A 66 -2.20 35.59 11.45
C LEU A 66 -3.70 35.65 11.11
N ALA A 67 -4.49 36.30 11.96
CA ALA A 67 -5.91 36.49 11.76
C ALA A 67 -6.19 37.18 10.40
N GLY A 68 -7.04 36.55 9.60
CA GLY A 68 -7.38 36.98 8.23
C GLY A 68 -6.70 36.18 7.12
N LEU A 69 -5.58 35.50 7.39
CA LEU A 69 -4.89 34.61 6.43
C LEU A 69 -4.99 33.13 6.81
N LEU A 70 -5.01 32.84 8.11
CA LEU A 70 -5.23 31.48 8.62
C LEU A 70 -6.64 31.39 9.22
N ILE A 71 -7.59 30.86 8.44
CA ILE A 71 -8.97 30.62 8.89
C ILE A 71 -9.05 29.16 9.33
N VAL A 72 -9.19 28.90 10.63
CA VAL A 72 -9.36 27.54 11.15
C VAL A 72 -10.86 27.18 11.14
N PRO A 73 -11.27 26.14 10.38
CA PRO A 73 -12.65 25.69 10.37
C PRO A 73 -13.18 25.31 11.77
N ARG A 74 -14.46 25.61 12.02
CA ARG A 74 -15.14 25.36 13.29
C ARG A 74 -16.32 24.41 13.09
N THR A 75 -16.51 23.47 14.02
CA THR A 75 -17.70 22.61 14.03
C THR A 75 -18.94 23.43 14.38
N LYS A 76 -20.14 22.85 14.20
CA LYS A 76 -21.41 23.48 14.61
C LYS A 76 -21.46 23.81 16.11
N GLN A 77 -20.63 23.14 16.90
CA GLN A 77 -20.45 23.34 18.34
C GLN A 77 -19.26 24.28 18.68
N GLY A 78 -18.65 24.93 17.68
CA GLY A 78 -17.58 25.92 17.85
C GLY A 78 -16.17 25.35 18.09
N ALA A 79 -16.00 24.02 18.05
CA ALA A 79 -14.70 23.39 18.22
C ALA A 79 -13.84 23.55 16.96
N ARG A 80 -12.53 23.82 17.14
CA ARG A 80 -11.56 23.90 16.04
C ARG A 80 -11.30 22.52 15.46
N PHE A 81 -11.41 22.39 14.15
CA PHE A 81 -10.92 21.23 13.43
C PHE A 81 -9.99 21.68 12.31
N TYR A 82 -9.02 20.83 11.99
CA TYR A 82 -8.01 21.09 10.98
C TYR A 82 -8.08 19.97 9.97
N THR A 83 -8.10 20.29 8.68
CA THR A 83 -7.92 19.33 7.59
C THR A 83 -6.44 19.27 7.21
N ASP A 84 -6.09 18.38 6.29
CA ASP A 84 -4.71 18.30 5.80
C ASP A 84 -4.24 19.65 5.19
N PHE A 85 -5.16 20.45 4.63
CA PHE A 85 -4.86 21.80 4.13
C PHE A 85 -4.40 22.76 5.23
N GLU A 86 -5.12 22.85 6.35
CA GLU A 86 -4.68 23.72 7.45
C GLU A 86 -3.40 23.21 8.12
N ILE A 87 -3.16 21.90 8.10
CA ILE A 87 -1.91 21.31 8.61
C ILE A 87 -0.71 21.73 7.76
N ASP A 88 -0.84 21.71 6.42
CA ASP A 88 0.22 22.15 5.51
C ASP A 88 0.51 23.65 5.66
N LEU A 89 -0.53 24.46 5.83
CA LEU A 89 -0.38 25.89 6.09
C LEU A 89 0.36 26.15 7.41
N LEU A 90 0.00 25.41 8.47
CA LEU A 90 0.69 25.46 9.76
C LEU A 90 2.16 24.98 9.67
N MET A 91 2.44 24.00 8.82
CA MET A 91 3.81 23.56 8.54
C MET A 91 4.63 24.65 7.84
N LYS A 92 4.05 25.35 6.86
CA LYS A 92 4.73 26.46 6.18
C LYS A 92 5.01 27.60 7.15
N ILE A 93 4.04 27.94 8.01
CA ILE A 93 4.20 28.94 9.08
C ILE A 93 5.31 28.54 10.05
N LYS A 94 5.36 27.25 10.45
CA LYS A 94 6.42 26.71 11.29
C LYS A 94 7.79 26.91 10.64
N GLN A 95 7.96 26.50 9.38
CA GLN A 95 9.22 26.66 8.66
C GLN A 95 9.67 28.12 8.55
N MET A 96 8.73 29.05 8.40
CA MET A 96 9.06 30.48 8.34
C MET A 96 9.44 31.06 9.71
N ARG A 97 8.76 30.64 10.79
CA ARG A 97 9.14 31.05 12.16
C ARG A 97 10.46 30.43 12.60
N ASP A 98 10.76 29.19 12.21
CA ASP A 98 12.05 28.53 12.49
C ASP A 98 13.22 29.25 11.79
N LYS A 99 12.93 29.98 10.70
CA LYS A 99 13.89 30.87 10.00
C LYS A 99 13.96 32.30 10.60
N ASN A 100 13.41 32.52 11.81
CA ASN A 100 13.36 33.81 12.50
C ASN A 100 12.69 34.96 11.71
N LEU A 101 11.79 34.63 10.78
CA LEU A 101 11.03 35.65 10.06
C LEU A 101 10.04 36.33 11.02
N SER A 102 9.99 37.67 10.96
CA SER A 102 9.06 38.45 11.80
C SER A 102 7.61 38.14 11.42
N LYS A 103 6.69 38.25 12.38
CA LYS A 103 5.25 37.98 12.17
C LYS A 103 4.66 38.77 10.98
N GLU A 104 5.17 39.98 10.71
CA GLU A 104 4.76 40.85 9.61
C GLU A 104 5.31 40.38 8.27
N MET A 105 6.57 39.93 8.22
CA MET A 105 7.18 39.36 7.02
C MET A 105 6.52 38.03 6.64
N ILE A 106 6.16 37.22 7.64
CA ILE A 106 5.39 35.99 7.45
C ILE A 106 4.03 36.31 6.85
N LYS A 107 3.34 37.34 7.35
CA LYS A 107 2.04 37.79 6.84
C LYS A 107 2.14 38.22 5.36
N ASP A 108 3.12 39.05 5.05
CA ASP A 108 3.36 39.58 3.71
C ASP A 108 3.77 38.49 2.70
N LEU A 109 4.59 37.53 3.13
CA LEU A 109 5.06 36.43 2.28
C LEU A 109 3.98 35.36 2.04
N LEU A 110 3.12 35.09 3.04
CA LEU A 110 1.93 34.24 2.86
C LEU A 110 0.92 34.88 1.92
N GLN A 111 0.70 36.19 2.04
CA GLN A 111 -0.22 36.92 1.18
C GLN A 111 0.29 36.97 -0.27
N ARG A 112 1.58 37.24 -0.48
CA ARG A 112 2.23 37.21 -1.79
C ARG A 112 2.25 35.83 -2.45
N HIS A 113 2.26 34.75 -1.67
CA HIS A 113 2.24 33.37 -2.18
C HIS A 113 0.82 32.83 -2.44
N MET A 114 -0.22 33.52 -1.97
CA MET A 114 -1.61 33.26 -2.36
C MET A 114 -2.03 34.11 -3.58
N ASP A 115 -1.44 35.29 -3.76
CA ASP A 115 -1.81 36.25 -4.81
C ASP A 115 -0.82 36.31 -6.02
N SER A 116 0.04 35.31 -6.27
CA SER A 116 1.04 35.41 -7.35
C SER A 116 1.04 34.27 -8.38
N ALA A 117 0.43 34.56 -9.54
CA ALA A 117 1.10 34.49 -10.84
C ALA A 117 1.51 35.94 -11.23
N PRO A 118 2.48 36.14 -12.13
CA PRO A 118 3.70 36.88 -11.86
C PRO A 118 3.55 38.41 -11.84
N ALA A 119 4.39 39.03 -11.01
CA ALA A 119 4.59 40.47 -10.96
C ALA A 119 5.05 41.02 -12.32
N SER A 120 4.27 41.95 -12.86
CA SER A 120 4.76 42.99 -13.75
C SER A 120 5.78 43.84 -12.98
N VAL A 121 6.99 43.92 -13.52
CA VAL A 121 8.03 44.82 -13.03
C VAL A 121 7.60 46.24 -13.38
N ALA A 122 7.13 46.97 -12.38
CA ALA A 122 6.88 48.40 -12.47
C ALA A 122 8.21 49.13 -12.67
N LEU A 123 8.29 49.86 -13.79
CA LEU A 123 9.30 50.86 -14.06
C LEU A 123 9.21 51.96 -12.99
N MET A 124 10.25 52.07 -12.16
CA MET A 124 10.54 53.31 -11.44
C MET A 124 11.48 54.15 -12.31
N ASN A 125 10.89 55.18 -12.91
CA ASN A 125 11.58 56.28 -13.55
C ASN A 125 11.36 57.52 -12.68
N GLU A 126 12.42 58.05 -12.06
CA GLU A 126 12.57 59.50 -11.81
C GLU A 126 13.97 59.83 -11.26
N ASN A 127 14.77 60.52 -12.09
CA ASN A 127 15.32 61.85 -11.83
C ASN A 127 16.33 62.15 -12.96
N SER A 128 15.94 62.97 -13.96
CA SER A 128 16.00 64.44 -13.93
C SER A 128 17.44 64.94 -13.99
N LEU A 129 17.81 65.54 -15.13
CA LEU A 129 18.40 66.88 -15.17
C LEU A 129 18.26 67.47 -16.58
N THR A 130 17.57 68.60 -16.59
CA THR A 130 17.40 69.62 -17.62
C THR A 130 18.72 70.17 -18.15
N ALA A 131 18.78 70.46 -19.46
CA ALA A 131 19.08 71.79 -20.01
C ALA A 131 19.27 71.72 -21.54
N GLU A 132 18.32 72.28 -22.29
CA GLU A 132 18.66 73.09 -23.46
C GLU A 132 19.18 74.47 -22.98
N PRO A 133 19.83 75.35 -23.80
CA PRO A 133 19.74 75.45 -25.27
C PRO A 133 21.06 75.87 -26.00
N LEU A 134 20.92 76.13 -27.31
CA LEU A 134 21.69 77.06 -28.18
C LEU A 134 22.87 76.51 -29.01
N SER A 135 22.58 76.39 -30.31
CA SER A 135 23.46 76.80 -31.42
C SER A 135 23.75 78.31 -31.36
N PRO A 136 24.91 78.81 -31.84
CA PRO A 136 25.07 79.02 -33.29
C PRO A 136 26.48 78.77 -33.89
N ALA A 137 26.43 78.32 -35.15
CA ALA A 137 27.33 78.45 -36.30
C ALA A 137 28.76 79.10 -36.22
N VAL A 138 29.76 78.31 -36.69
CA VAL A 138 30.78 78.55 -37.78
C VAL A 138 31.87 79.65 -37.59
N PRO A 139 33.12 79.62 -38.17
CA PRO A 139 33.88 78.66 -39.02
C PRO A 139 35.35 78.31 -38.60
N GLU A 140 35.91 77.31 -39.30
CA GLU A 140 37.30 77.16 -39.83
C GLU A 140 38.54 77.20 -38.90
N HIS A 141 39.16 76.02 -38.71
CA HIS A 141 40.60 75.80 -38.91
C HIS A 141 40.84 74.30 -39.18
N GLN A 142 40.86 73.92 -40.45
CA GLN A 142 41.21 72.59 -40.95
C GLN A 142 42.73 72.51 -41.17
N GLU A 143 43.36 71.50 -40.57
CA GLU A 143 44.46 70.68 -41.12
C GLU A 143 45.10 69.83 -40.01
N GLY A 144 45.14 70.29 -38.76
CA GLY A 144 45.62 69.49 -37.61
C GLY A 144 44.58 68.55 -37.01
N TYR A 145 43.31 68.96 -37.00
CA TYR A 145 42.22 68.21 -36.37
C TYR A 145 41.80 66.99 -37.20
N GLU A 146 41.91 67.07 -38.52
CA GLU A 146 41.47 66.01 -39.43
C GLU A 146 42.46 64.83 -39.42
N ALA A 147 43.76 65.12 -39.40
CA ALA A 147 44.81 64.10 -39.22
C ALA A 147 44.73 63.45 -37.82
N PHE A 148 44.43 64.23 -36.78
CA PHE A 148 44.20 63.70 -35.44
C PHE A 148 42.93 62.83 -35.37
N MET A 149 41.82 63.24 -35.99
CA MET A 149 40.58 62.45 -36.02
C MET A 149 40.75 61.16 -36.82
N VAL A 150 41.51 61.17 -37.92
CA VAL A 150 41.84 59.94 -38.66
C VAL A 150 42.75 59.01 -37.85
N ALA A 151 43.76 59.54 -37.17
CA ALA A 151 44.63 58.75 -36.29
C ALA A 151 43.88 58.22 -35.06
N MET A 152 42.96 59.01 -34.49
CA MET A 152 42.08 58.65 -33.38
C MET A 152 41.07 57.58 -33.81
N GLU A 153 40.51 57.69 -35.01
CA GLU A 153 39.57 56.69 -35.55
C GLU A 153 40.32 55.38 -35.89
N GLN A 154 41.53 55.45 -36.43
CA GLN A 154 42.38 54.26 -36.64
C GLN A 154 42.80 53.61 -35.33
N TYR A 155 43.16 54.38 -34.30
CA TYR A 155 43.46 53.87 -32.97
C TYR A 155 42.22 53.23 -32.33
N LYS A 156 41.04 53.86 -32.48
CA LYS A 156 39.76 53.31 -32.01
C LYS A 156 39.39 52.02 -32.75
N GLU A 157 39.54 51.96 -34.07
CA GLU A 157 39.31 50.76 -34.88
C GLU A 157 40.28 49.64 -34.48
N ALA A 158 41.57 49.94 -34.32
CA ALA A 158 42.59 48.99 -33.90
C ALA A 158 42.32 48.47 -32.47
N LEU A 159 42.00 49.36 -31.53
CA LEU A 159 41.68 49.01 -30.15
C LEU A 159 40.37 48.23 -30.06
N ILE A 160 39.34 48.60 -30.83
CA ILE A 160 38.11 47.81 -30.90
C ILE A 160 38.38 46.45 -31.53
N ALA A 161 39.21 46.35 -32.56
CA ALA A 161 39.56 45.06 -33.17
C ALA A 161 40.37 44.17 -32.22
N GLU A 162 41.32 44.75 -31.50
CA GLU A 162 42.15 44.08 -30.50
C GLU A 162 41.32 43.65 -29.30
N VAL A 163 40.54 44.56 -28.70
CA VAL A 163 39.61 44.24 -27.59
C VAL A 163 38.54 43.25 -28.03
N LYS A 164 37.98 43.36 -29.25
CA LYS A 164 36.99 42.40 -29.77
C LYS A 164 37.60 41.05 -30.09
N SER A 165 38.88 40.99 -30.47
CA SER A 165 39.65 39.76 -30.66
C SER A 165 39.96 39.12 -29.30
N GLU A 166 40.43 39.90 -28.33
CA GLU A 166 40.76 39.46 -26.96
C GLU A 166 39.50 39.02 -26.20
N ILE A 167 38.39 39.75 -26.36
CA ILE A 167 37.08 39.38 -25.81
C ILE A 167 36.56 38.12 -26.50
N ARG A 168 36.61 38.02 -27.85
CA ARG A 168 36.10 36.82 -28.53
C ARG A 168 36.95 35.58 -28.30
N ASN A 169 38.27 35.70 -28.21
CA ASN A 169 39.15 34.55 -28.09
C ASN A 169 39.44 34.23 -26.63
N GLY A 170 39.69 35.25 -25.79
CA GLY A 170 39.91 35.12 -24.36
C GLY A 170 38.65 34.65 -23.64
N ILE A 171 37.54 35.41 -23.70
CA ILE A 171 36.31 35.05 -23.00
C ILE A 171 35.72 33.75 -23.55
N ARG A 172 35.69 33.53 -24.88
CA ARG A 172 35.14 32.28 -25.41
C ARG A 172 35.99 31.08 -25.02
N LYS A 173 37.32 31.17 -25.04
CA LYS A 173 38.19 30.03 -24.67
C LYS A 173 38.18 29.80 -23.17
N GLU A 174 38.27 30.85 -22.37
CA GLU A 174 38.24 30.77 -20.91
C GLU A 174 36.89 30.29 -20.39
N VAL A 175 35.78 30.90 -20.84
CA VAL A 175 34.44 30.46 -20.45
C VAL A 175 34.16 29.05 -20.94
N LEU A 176 34.56 28.69 -22.16
CA LEU A 176 34.29 27.35 -22.69
C LEU A 176 35.14 26.28 -21.98
N GLU A 177 36.39 26.58 -21.62
CA GLU A 177 37.20 25.68 -20.81
C GLU A 177 36.73 25.61 -19.35
N GLU A 178 36.30 26.72 -18.74
CA GLU A 178 35.76 26.71 -17.37
C GLU A 178 34.39 26.01 -17.30
N VAL A 179 33.51 26.24 -18.29
CA VAL A 179 32.23 25.53 -18.42
C VAL A 179 32.47 24.05 -18.69
N LYS A 180 33.39 23.69 -19.59
CA LYS A 180 33.75 22.29 -19.84
C LYS A 180 34.33 21.62 -18.61
N LYS A 181 35.17 22.33 -17.84
CA LYS A 181 35.75 21.87 -16.59
C LYS A 181 34.69 21.70 -15.51
N GLU A 182 33.76 22.65 -15.34
CA GLU A 182 32.69 22.53 -14.34
C GLU A 182 31.64 21.49 -14.74
N ILE A 183 31.31 21.35 -16.03
CA ILE A 183 30.48 20.24 -16.53
C ILE A 183 31.19 18.91 -16.29
N SER A 184 32.48 18.78 -16.61
CA SER A 184 33.23 17.54 -16.39
C SER A 184 33.33 17.20 -14.90
N ARG A 185 33.51 18.22 -14.05
CA ARG A 185 33.59 18.06 -12.60
C ARG A 185 32.24 17.69 -12.01
N GLY A 186 31.17 18.39 -12.40
CA GLY A 186 29.80 18.11 -12.00
C GLY A 186 29.35 16.72 -12.42
N THR A 187 29.55 16.36 -13.69
CA THR A 187 29.24 15.01 -14.21
C THR A 187 30.05 13.93 -13.49
N PHE A 188 31.35 14.14 -13.27
CA PHE A 188 32.16 13.20 -12.50
C PHE A 188 31.65 13.03 -11.06
N THR A 189 31.28 14.11 -10.37
CA THR A 189 30.73 14.02 -9.00
C THR A 189 29.39 13.31 -8.96
N THR A 190 28.51 13.56 -9.93
CA THR A 190 27.19 12.91 -10.02
C THR A 190 27.35 11.44 -10.34
N VAL A 191 28.15 11.09 -11.35
CA VAL A 191 28.43 9.70 -11.72
C VAL A 191 29.10 8.95 -10.59
N LYS A 192 30.07 9.56 -9.90
CA LYS A 192 30.73 8.95 -8.73
C LYS A 192 29.74 8.73 -7.59
N THR A 193 28.88 9.70 -7.29
CA THR A 193 27.88 9.57 -6.22
C THR A 193 26.86 8.48 -6.53
N ILE A 194 26.40 8.41 -7.78
CA ILE A 194 25.50 7.35 -8.26
C ILE A 194 26.21 6.00 -8.22
N SER A 195 27.46 5.92 -8.71
CA SER A 195 28.27 4.71 -8.67
C SER A 195 28.46 4.20 -7.24
N ASP A 196 28.89 5.05 -6.32
CA ASP A 196 29.09 4.69 -4.91
C ASP A 196 27.78 4.23 -4.26
N SER A 197 26.64 4.85 -4.62
CA SER A 197 25.33 4.44 -4.15
C SER A 197 24.93 3.06 -4.70
N ILE A 198 25.15 2.81 -6.00
CA ILE A 198 24.87 1.52 -6.64
C ILE A 198 25.75 0.42 -6.04
N TYR A 199 27.05 0.67 -5.84
CA TYR A 199 27.95 -0.29 -5.19
C TYR A 199 27.51 -0.61 -3.75
N LYS A 200 27.24 0.42 -2.94
CA LYS A 200 26.75 0.25 -1.56
C LYS A 200 25.35 -0.38 -1.48
N SER A 201 24.53 -0.20 -2.51
CA SER A 201 23.20 -0.84 -2.60
C SER A 201 23.35 -2.31 -2.98
N GLY A 202 24.23 -2.63 -3.92
CA GLY A 202 24.55 -4.01 -4.32
C GLY A 202 25.14 -4.82 -3.18
N GLU A 203 26.08 -4.24 -2.41
CA GLU A 203 26.66 -4.86 -1.22
C GLU A 203 25.57 -5.18 -0.18
N ARG A 204 24.73 -4.20 0.17
CA ARG A 204 23.60 -4.42 1.09
C ARG A 204 22.61 -5.47 0.59
N THR A 205 22.32 -5.48 -0.70
CA THR A 205 21.43 -6.48 -1.30
C THR A 205 22.03 -7.88 -1.17
N THR A 206 23.34 -8.01 -1.39
CA THR A 206 24.06 -9.28 -1.25
C THR A 206 24.07 -9.76 0.20
N GLU A 207 24.31 -8.87 1.15
CA GLU A 207 24.22 -9.16 2.59
C GLU A 207 22.81 -9.61 3.00
N GLN A 208 21.77 -8.94 2.52
CA GLN A 208 20.38 -9.31 2.78
C GLN A 208 20.03 -10.68 2.19
N ILE A 209 20.48 -10.98 0.97
CA ILE A 209 20.30 -12.28 0.33
C ILE A 209 20.99 -13.38 1.14
N MET A 210 22.22 -13.13 1.62
CA MET A 210 22.92 -14.07 2.50
C MET A 210 22.18 -14.31 3.81
N MET A 211 21.77 -13.25 4.52
CA MET A 211 21.03 -13.39 5.78
C MET A 211 19.70 -14.13 5.58
N LEU A 212 19.00 -13.88 4.48
CA LEU A 212 17.78 -14.59 4.14
C LEU A 212 18.06 -16.07 3.85
N SER A 213 19.13 -16.38 3.11
CA SER A 213 19.56 -17.75 2.82
C SER A 213 19.90 -18.54 4.09
N ASP A 214 20.60 -17.92 5.02
CA ASP A 214 20.91 -18.52 6.33
C ASP A 214 19.65 -18.77 7.15
N THR A 215 18.74 -17.79 7.16
CA THR A 215 17.45 -17.91 7.86
C THR A 215 16.61 -19.04 7.26
N VAL A 216 16.54 -19.14 5.94
CA VAL A 216 15.82 -20.21 5.23
C VAL A 216 16.46 -21.57 5.52
N SER A 217 17.79 -21.67 5.48
CA SER A 217 18.52 -22.92 5.75
C SER A 217 18.28 -23.41 7.19
N LYS A 218 18.43 -22.51 8.17
CA LYS A 218 18.17 -22.83 9.59
C LYS A 218 16.72 -23.25 9.82
N THR A 219 15.77 -22.52 9.25
CA THR A 219 14.34 -22.85 9.39
C THR A 219 14.02 -24.19 8.72
N SER A 220 14.65 -24.49 7.58
CA SER A 220 14.50 -25.76 6.87
C SER A 220 15.06 -26.93 7.69
N GLU A 221 16.21 -26.75 8.33
CA GLU A 221 16.82 -27.75 9.21
C GLU A 221 15.92 -28.04 10.42
N GLU A 222 15.46 -27.00 11.13
CA GLU A 222 14.52 -27.15 12.25
C GLU A 222 13.21 -27.85 11.85
N ASN A 223 12.68 -27.55 10.66
CA ASN A 223 11.48 -28.20 10.14
C ASN A 223 11.74 -29.67 9.79
N THR A 224 12.91 -29.98 9.25
CA THR A 224 13.29 -31.37 8.91
C THR A 224 13.44 -32.21 10.17
N GLU A 225 14.04 -31.67 11.23
CA GLU A 225 14.12 -32.33 12.53
C GLU A 225 12.73 -32.61 13.12
N LYS A 226 11.85 -31.60 13.14
CA LYS A 226 10.45 -31.75 13.62
C LYS A 226 9.67 -32.78 12.81
N LEU A 227 9.83 -32.78 11.48
CA LEU A 227 9.21 -33.80 10.63
C LEU A 227 9.78 -35.19 10.91
N GLY A 228 11.09 -35.29 11.20
CA GLY A 228 11.73 -36.53 11.61
C GLY A 228 11.12 -37.08 12.90
N THR A 229 10.99 -36.25 13.94
CA THR A 229 10.39 -36.69 15.22
C THR A 229 8.94 -37.12 15.05
N ILE A 230 8.12 -36.33 14.34
CA ILE A 230 6.73 -36.70 14.03
C ILE A 230 6.66 -38.02 13.27
N THR A 231 7.55 -38.23 12.29
CA THR A 231 7.61 -39.49 11.53
C THR A 231 7.93 -40.68 12.42
N THR A 232 8.88 -40.53 13.34
CA THR A 232 9.23 -41.59 14.30
C THR A 232 8.07 -41.89 15.26
N GLU A 233 7.44 -40.87 15.82
CA GLU A 233 6.27 -41.00 16.68
C GLU A 233 5.12 -41.70 15.94
N LEU A 234 4.81 -41.28 14.71
CA LEU A 234 3.77 -41.89 13.89
C LEU A 234 4.06 -43.37 13.59
N SER A 235 5.33 -43.74 13.35
CA SER A 235 5.73 -45.13 13.17
C SER A 235 5.46 -45.96 14.44
N THR A 236 5.80 -45.43 15.62
CA THR A 236 5.54 -46.11 16.90
C THR A 236 4.04 -46.26 17.19
N VAL A 237 3.24 -45.22 16.92
CA VAL A 237 1.78 -45.25 17.06
C VAL A 237 1.16 -46.24 16.08
N SER A 238 1.63 -46.26 14.83
CA SER A 238 1.14 -47.20 13.81
C SER A 238 1.44 -48.64 14.21
N LYS A 239 2.65 -48.92 14.68
CA LYS A 239 3.03 -50.24 15.20
C LYS A 239 2.18 -50.65 16.40
N GLY A 240 2.03 -49.78 17.41
CA GLY A 240 1.17 -50.04 18.57
C GLY A 240 -0.30 -50.28 18.18
N THR A 241 -0.82 -49.54 17.19
CA THR A 241 -2.18 -49.75 16.66
C THR A 241 -2.34 -51.14 16.02
N SER A 242 -1.33 -51.59 15.27
CA SER A 242 -1.34 -52.92 14.66
C SER A 242 -1.30 -54.05 15.69
N GLU A 243 -0.48 -53.90 16.75
CA GLU A 243 -0.35 -54.84 17.85
C GLU A 243 -1.65 -54.90 18.70
N LEU A 244 -2.28 -53.76 18.95
CA LEU A 244 -3.59 -53.69 19.62
C LEU A 244 -4.67 -54.40 18.80
N LYS A 245 -4.72 -54.17 17.48
CA LYS A 245 -5.67 -54.86 16.59
C LYS A 245 -5.49 -56.38 16.66
N LEU A 246 -4.26 -56.85 16.67
CA LEU A 246 -3.93 -58.28 16.71
C LEU A 246 -4.30 -58.90 18.07
N SER A 247 -4.02 -58.19 19.16
CA SER A 247 -4.36 -58.59 20.53
C SER A 247 -5.88 -58.63 20.75
N LEU A 248 -6.61 -57.65 20.22
CA LEU A 248 -8.07 -57.59 20.27
C LEU A 248 -8.72 -58.75 19.49
N ALA A 249 -8.19 -59.06 18.30
CA ALA A 249 -8.66 -60.19 17.51
C ALA A 249 -8.44 -61.54 18.24
N LYS A 250 -7.29 -61.71 18.89
CA LYS A 250 -6.98 -62.91 19.69
C LYS A 250 -7.90 -63.05 20.91
N ALA A 251 -8.16 -61.94 21.61
CA ALA A 251 -9.08 -61.91 22.74
C ALA A 251 -10.52 -62.24 22.30
N SER A 252 -11.00 -61.63 21.22
CA SER A 252 -12.33 -61.90 20.65
C SER A 252 -12.51 -63.38 20.25
N LYS A 253 -11.49 -63.98 19.61
CA LYS A 253 -11.49 -65.41 19.28
C LYS A 253 -11.58 -66.28 20.53
N GLY A 254 -10.78 -65.99 21.56
CA GLY A 254 -10.80 -66.74 22.82
C GLY A 254 -12.14 -66.66 23.56
N THR A 255 -12.76 -65.48 23.60
CA THR A 255 -14.09 -65.28 24.19
C THR A 255 -15.15 -66.07 23.43
N ASN A 256 -15.14 -66.06 22.10
CA ASN A 256 -16.09 -66.84 21.30
C ASN A 256 -15.93 -68.34 21.51
N GLU A 257 -14.69 -68.85 21.62
CA GLU A 257 -14.43 -70.26 21.94
C GLU A 257 -14.92 -70.66 23.35
N MET A 258 -14.86 -69.75 24.33
CA MET A 258 -15.43 -70.02 25.66
C MET A 258 -16.96 -70.05 25.62
N ILE A 259 -17.57 -69.10 24.91
CA ILE A 259 -19.04 -69.01 24.77
C ILE A 259 -19.58 -70.28 24.09
N THR A 260 -18.93 -70.78 23.04
CA THR A 260 -19.37 -72.02 22.36
C THR A 260 -19.24 -73.24 23.27
N LYS A 261 -18.13 -73.41 23.98
CA LYS A 261 -17.95 -74.52 24.93
C LYS A 261 -18.97 -74.51 26.07
N LEU A 262 -19.28 -73.32 26.58
CA LEU A 262 -20.33 -73.14 27.60
C LEU A 262 -21.71 -73.49 27.03
N SER A 263 -22.03 -73.01 25.82
CA SER A 263 -23.29 -73.33 25.14
C SER A 263 -23.46 -74.84 24.93
N ASP A 264 -22.43 -75.54 24.49
CA ASP A 264 -22.46 -77.00 24.29
C ASP A 264 -22.65 -77.76 25.61
N SER A 265 -22.00 -77.29 26.68
CA SER A 265 -22.11 -77.90 28.00
C SER A 265 -23.51 -77.74 28.59
N VAL A 266 -24.10 -76.55 28.42
CA VAL A 266 -25.48 -76.25 28.86
C VAL A 266 -26.49 -77.08 28.07
N SER A 267 -26.34 -77.20 26.76
CA SER A 267 -27.23 -78.04 25.93
C SER A 267 -27.15 -79.51 26.33
N LYS A 268 -25.94 -80.06 26.55
CA LYS A 268 -25.78 -81.45 27.03
C LYS A 268 -26.41 -81.68 28.41
N ALA A 269 -26.22 -80.74 29.33
CA ALA A 269 -26.82 -80.82 30.67
C ALA A 269 -28.36 -80.75 30.63
N SER A 270 -28.92 -79.92 29.75
CA SER A 270 -30.37 -79.81 29.56
C SER A 270 -30.96 -81.10 29.02
N VAL A 271 -30.36 -81.68 27.98
CA VAL A 271 -30.84 -82.95 27.38
C VAL A 271 -30.80 -84.09 28.40
N GLY A 272 -29.68 -84.23 29.14
CA GLY A 272 -29.56 -85.27 30.16
C GLY A 272 -30.52 -85.09 31.36
N THR A 273 -30.93 -83.86 31.66
CA THR A 273 -31.93 -83.58 32.71
C THR A 273 -33.32 -83.99 32.24
N THR A 274 -33.69 -83.66 30.99
CA THR A 274 -34.97 -84.05 30.39
C THR A 274 -35.11 -85.57 30.27
N GLU A 275 -34.04 -86.26 29.90
CA GLU A 275 -34.02 -87.72 29.75
C GLU A 275 -34.19 -88.45 31.09
N LYS A 276 -33.56 -87.94 32.16
CA LYS A 276 -33.78 -88.46 33.53
C LYS A 276 -35.20 -88.21 34.02
N ILE A 277 -35.79 -87.05 33.70
CA ILE A 277 -37.18 -86.72 34.06
C ILE A 277 -38.17 -87.66 33.34
N ALA A 278 -37.92 -87.99 32.07
CA ALA A 278 -38.75 -88.93 31.31
C ALA A 278 -38.71 -90.36 31.90
N GLN A 279 -37.52 -90.85 32.25
CA GLN A 279 -37.34 -92.15 32.92
C GLN A 279 -38.02 -92.20 34.29
N LEU A 280 -37.95 -91.11 35.05
CA LEU A 280 -38.66 -90.97 36.33
C LEU A 280 -40.18 -90.99 36.15
N SER A 281 -40.72 -90.36 35.11
CA SER A 281 -42.16 -90.34 34.82
C SER A 281 -42.71 -91.72 34.47
N GLU A 282 -41.98 -92.50 33.67
CA GLU A 282 -42.36 -93.88 33.31
C GLU A 282 -42.36 -94.82 34.53
N ASN A 283 -41.39 -94.65 35.44
CA ASN A 283 -41.31 -95.42 36.67
C ASN A 283 -42.44 -95.08 37.64
N ILE A 284 -42.79 -93.79 37.78
CA ILE A 284 -43.90 -93.33 38.62
C ILE A 284 -45.21 -94.00 38.20
N GLN A 285 -45.50 -94.06 36.90
CA GLN A 285 -46.73 -94.62 36.34
C GLN A 285 -46.93 -96.12 36.65
N LYS A 286 -45.83 -96.89 36.72
CA LYS A 286 -45.86 -98.32 37.12
C LYS A 286 -46.06 -98.49 38.63
N THR A 287 -45.53 -97.61 39.46
CA THR A 287 -45.69 -97.65 40.93
C THR A 287 -47.05 -97.15 41.45
N THR A 288 -47.72 -96.23 40.77
CA THR A 288 -48.97 -95.61 41.25
C THR A 288 -50.10 -96.62 41.51
N LYS A 289 -50.13 -97.75 40.78
CA LYS A 289 -51.15 -98.80 40.95
C LYS A 289 -50.99 -99.63 42.25
N GLY A 290 -49.82 -99.61 42.88
CA GLY A 290 -49.53 -100.31 44.14
C GLY A 290 -49.32 -99.39 45.35
N THR A 291 -49.50 -98.06 45.18
CA THR A 291 -49.12 -97.05 46.19
C THR A 291 -50.33 -96.37 46.83
N THR A 292 -51.55 -96.89 46.67
CA THR A 292 -52.71 -96.42 47.45
C THR A 292 -52.60 -96.87 48.92
N ASP A 293 -52.01 -98.04 49.18
CA ASP A 293 -51.91 -98.62 50.54
C ASP A 293 -50.68 -98.16 51.34
N LYS A 294 -49.69 -97.55 50.68
CA LYS A 294 -48.45 -97.05 51.33
C LYS A 294 -48.48 -95.55 51.62
N LEU A 295 -49.48 -94.82 51.10
CA LEU A 295 -49.65 -93.36 51.21
C LEU A 295 -49.87 -92.88 52.66
N ALA A 296 -50.43 -93.69 53.54
CA ALA A 296 -50.63 -93.34 54.95
C ALA A 296 -49.31 -93.25 55.76
N LYS A 297 -48.23 -93.93 55.33
CA LYS A 297 -46.94 -93.96 56.05
C LYS A 297 -45.93 -92.92 55.54
N LEU A 298 -46.17 -92.32 54.37
CA LEU A 298 -45.25 -91.38 53.72
C LEU A 298 -45.43 -89.92 54.20
N THR A 299 -46.64 -89.57 54.64
CA THR A 299 -47.01 -88.23 55.12
C THR A 299 -46.14 -87.74 56.30
N GLU A 300 -45.65 -88.65 57.13
CA GLU A 300 -44.80 -88.32 58.29
C GLU A 300 -43.33 -88.03 57.92
N SER A 301 -42.83 -88.56 56.80
CA SER A 301 -41.45 -88.34 56.34
C SER A 301 -41.28 -87.05 55.51
N VAL A 302 -42.35 -86.62 54.83
CA VAL A 302 -42.39 -85.40 54.00
C VAL A 302 -42.27 -84.12 54.84
N SER A 303 -42.75 -84.14 56.09
CA SER A 303 -42.66 -83.00 57.03
C SER A 303 -41.21 -82.63 57.39
N LYS A 304 -40.30 -83.63 57.47
CA LYS A 304 -38.88 -83.40 57.80
C LYS A 304 -38.06 -82.87 56.61
N VAL A 305 -38.39 -83.25 55.38
CA VAL A 305 -37.69 -82.81 54.15
C VAL A 305 -38.07 -81.38 53.75
N SER A 306 -39.33 -81.00 53.98
CA SER A 306 -39.83 -79.64 53.72
C SER A 306 -39.07 -78.57 54.53
N LYS A 307 -38.74 -78.86 55.80
CA LYS A 307 -38.01 -77.95 56.69
C LYS A 307 -36.58 -77.65 56.20
N GLY A 308 -35.82 -78.69 55.82
CA GLY A 308 -34.44 -78.52 55.31
C GLY A 308 -34.35 -77.88 53.91
N THR A 309 -35.41 -78.00 53.11
CA THR A 309 -35.49 -77.34 51.78
C THR A 309 -35.76 -75.84 51.93
N SER A 310 -36.62 -75.45 52.87
CA SER A 310 -36.89 -74.05 53.21
C SER A 310 -35.64 -73.31 53.73
N GLU A 311 -34.83 -73.98 54.56
CA GLU A 311 -33.56 -73.43 55.08
C GLU A 311 -32.51 -73.17 53.99
N LYS A 312 -32.42 -74.04 52.98
CA LYS A 312 -31.50 -73.81 51.83
C LYS A 312 -31.99 -72.71 50.89
N ILE A 313 -33.29 -72.61 50.66
CA ILE A 313 -33.89 -71.55 49.81
C ILE A 313 -33.71 -70.18 50.45
N THR A 314 -33.88 -70.08 51.77
CA THR A 314 -33.66 -68.83 52.52
C THR A 314 -32.18 -68.40 52.52
N ALA A 315 -31.23 -69.34 52.66
CA ALA A 315 -29.81 -69.04 52.55
C ALA A 315 -29.39 -68.57 51.13
N LEU A 316 -29.95 -69.18 50.09
CA LEU A 316 -29.72 -68.77 48.70
C LEU A 316 -30.35 -67.41 48.38
N SER A 317 -31.55 -67.13 48.88
CA SER A 317 -32.22 -65.83 48.73
C SER A 317 -31.43 -64.71 49.41
N GLY A 318 -30.88 -64.96 50.61
CA GLY A 318 -29.99 -64.01 51.30
C GLY A 318 -28.70 -63.74 50.53
N SER A 319 -28.08 -64.79 49.98
CA SER A 319 -26.86 -64.65 49.16
C SER A 319 -27.12 -63.87 47.87
N LEU A 320 -28.25 -64.13 47.20
CA LEU A 320 -28.66 -63.41 45.99
C LEU A 320 -28.98 -61.94 46.28
N SER A 321 -29.62 -61.64 47.41
CA SER A 321 -29.90 -60.27 47.86
C SER A 321 -28.59 -59.49 48.08
N ASN A 322 -27.60 -60.11 48.72
CA ASN A 322 -26.29 -59.49 48.95
C ASN A 322 -25.52 -59.22 47.64
N VAL A 323 -25.57 -60.16 46.69
CA VAL A 323 -24.95 -59.97 45.36
C VAL A 323 -25.65 -58.87 44.57
N SER A 324 -26.98 -58.84 44.58
CA SER A 324 -27.79 -57.81 43.91
C SER A 324 -27.48 -56.42 44.48
N LYS A 325 -27.44 -56.30 45.82
CA LYS A 325 -27.09 -55.07 46.52
C LYS A 325 -25.67 -54.58 46.17
N GLY A 326 -24.66 -55.47 46.24
CA GLY A 326 -23.28 -55.12 45.88
C GLY A 326 -23.11 -54.74 44.40
N THR A 327 -23.91 -55.32 43.51
CA THR A 327 -23.92 -54.97 42.09
C THR A 327 -24.52 -53.59 41.87
N SER A 328 -25.64 -53.29 42.52
CA SER A 328 -26.30 -51.97 42.47
C SER A 328 -25.40 -50.85 43.01
N GLU A 329 -24.68 -51.11 44.11
CA GLU A 329 -23.72 -50.16 44.71
C GLU A 329 -22.53 -49.87 43.77
N LYS A 330 -22.02 -50.87 43.05
CA LYS A 330 -20.97 -50.65 42.03
C LYS A 330 -21.49 -49.87 40.83
N ILE A 331 -22.70 -50.16 40.35
CA ILE A 331 -23.32 -49.44 39.22
C ILE A 331 -23.56 -47.97 39.57
N THR A 332 -24.01 -47.68 40.79
CA THR A 332 -24.20 -46.30 41.26
C THR A 332 -22.87 -45.55 41.41
N SER A 333 -21.82 -46.20 41.93
CA SER A 333 -20.47 -45.62 41.99
C SER A 333 -19.89 -45.29 40.60
N LEU A 334 -20.05 -46.22 39.64
CA LEU A 334 -19.64 -46.01 38.25
C LEU A 334 -20.42 -44.89 37.57
N THR A 335 -21.74 -44.85 37.76
CA THR A 335 -22.61 -43.78 37.24
C THR A 335 -22.20 -42.40 37.76
N ASN A 336 -21.88 -42.31 39.06
CA ASN A 336 -21.43 -41.05 39.67
C ASN A 336 -20.04 -40.61 39.14
N SER A 337 -19.14 -41.57 38.89
CA SER A 337 -17.83 -41.28 38.32
C SER A 337 -17.95 -40.81 36.86
N LEU A 338 -18.80 -41.46 36.08
CA LEU A 338 -19.06 -41.12 34.68
C LEU A 338 -19.73 -39.75 34.54
N THR A 339 -20.72 -39.44 35.37
CA THR A 339 -21.39 -38.12 35.38
C THR A 339 -20.44 -37.01 35.80
N LYS A 340 -19.58 -37.24 36.81
CA LYS A 340 -18.56 -36.28 37.23
C LYS A 340 -17.52 -36.02 36.13
N ASN A 341 -17.05 -37.07 35.45
CA ASN A 341 -16.14 -36.92 34.31
C ASN A 341 -16.80 -36.19 33.14
N SER A 342 -18.02 -36.57 32.78
CA SER A 342 -18.79 -35.91 31.71
C SER A 342 -18.96 -34.42 31.98
N LYS A 343 -19.33 -34.05 33.21
CA LYS A 343 -19.46 -32.64 33.62
C LYS A 343 -18.13 -31.88 33.50
N GLY A 344 -17.03 -32.45 34.00
CA GLY A 344 -15.70 -31.83 33.89
C GLY A 344 -15.21 -31.67 32.44
N THR A 345 -15.53 -32.63 31.57
CA THR A 345 -15.22 -32.55 30.14
C THR A 345 -16.03 -31.44 29.47
N ASN A 346 -17.33 -31.34 29.75
CA ASN A 346 -18.19 -30.29 29.18
C ASN A 346 -17.78 -28.88 29.64
N GLU A 347 -17.40 -28.70 30.91
CA GLU A 347 -16.91 -27.41 31.41
C GLU A 347 -15.60 -26.98 30.72
N LYS A 348 -14.68 -27.92 30.45
CA LYS A 348 -13.46 -27.65 29.68
C LYS A 348 -13.77 -27.32 28.22
N LEU A 349 -14.69 -28.06 27.61
CA LEU A 349 -15.13 -27.83 26.24
C LEU A 349 -15.72 -26.43 26.06
N GLY A 350 -16.61 -26.01 26.96
CA GLY A 350 -17.20 -24.66 26.92
C GLY A 350 -16.19 -23.53 27.13
N LYS A 351 -15.18 -23.73 27.99
CA LYS A 351 -14.07 -22.76 28.14
C LYS A 351 -13.24 -22.66 26.86
N LEU A 352 -12.99 -23.79 26.21
CA LEU A 352 -12.26 -23.84 24.93
C LEU A 352 -13.06 -23.13 23.83
N GLU A 353 -14.36 -23.41 23.73
CA GLU A 353 -15.28 -22.78 22.78
C GLU A 353 -15.30 -21.26 22.93
N SER A 354 -15.44 -20.75 24.16
CA SER A 354 -15.38 -19.30 24.43
C SER A 354 -14.02 -18.66 24.08
N SER A 355 -12.93 -19.43 24.18
CA SER A 355 -11.58 -18.95 23.81
C SER A 355 -11.40 -18.92 22.30
N VAL A 356 -11.93 -19.93 21.60
CA VAL A 356 -11.94 -20.00 20.13
C VAL A 356 -12.80 -18.89 19.53
N GLU A 357 -13.97 -18.59 20.10
CA GLU A 357 -14.81 -17.47 19.65
C GLU A 357 -14.12 -16.11 19.84
N LYS A 358 -13.45 -15.89 20.98
CA LYS A 358 -12.69 -14.66 21.23
C LYS A 358 -11.53 -14.49 20.26
N LEU A 359 -10.79 -15.56 19.98
CA LEU A 359 -9.70 -15.54 19.01
C LEU A 359 -10.23 -15.32 17.59
N SER A 360 -11.25 -16.05 17.18
CA SER A 360 -11.85 -15.94 15.83
C SER A 360 -12.39 -14.53 15.57
N SER A 361 -13.12 -13.96 16.53
CA SER A 361 -13.66 -12.60 16.41
C SER A 361 -12.57 -11.51 16.50
N GLY A 362 -11.50 -11.74 17.26
CA GLY A 362 -10.33 -10.85 17.31
C GLY A 362 -9.57 -10.83 15.99
N THR A 363 -9.18 -12.00 15.48
CA THR A 363 -8.45 -12.16 14.22
C THR A 363 -9.24 -11.59 13.03
N SER A 364 -10.55 -11.79 12.99
CA SER A 364 -11.41 -11.24 11.93
C SER A 364 -11.44 -9.70 11.93
N LYS A 365 -11.49 -9.08 13.12
CA LYS A 365 -11.43 -7.62 13.26
C LYS A 365 -10.08 -7.07 12.83
N GLU A 366 -8.98 -7.72 13.23
CA GLU A 366 -7.64 -7.30 12.83
C GLU A 366 -7.42 -7.41 11.32
N LEU A 367 -7.84 -8.52 10.71
CA LEU A 367 -7.80 -8.70 9.25
C LEU A 367 -8.61 -7.64 8.52
N SER A 368 -9.78 -7.26 9.03
CA SER A 368 -10.61 -6.19 8.45
C SER A 368 -9.92 -4.83 8.51
N ILE A 369 -9.30 -4.49 9.65
CA ILE A 369 -8.55 -3.23 9.82
C ILE A 369 -7.34 -3.20 8.87
N LEU A 370 -6.62 -4.32 8.76
CA LEU A 370 -5.47 -4.45 7.87
C LEU A 370 -5.89 -4.31 6.40
N ALA A 371 -6.96 -4.98 5.98
CA ALA A 371 -7.49 -4.88 4.63
C ALA A 371 -7.92 -3.45 4.28
N LYS A 372 -8.58 -2.75 5.21
CA LYS A 372 -8.95 -1.35 5.04
C LYS A 372 -7.71 -0.46 4.89
N LYS A 373 -6.70 -0.66 5.74
CA LYS A 373 -5.45 0.12 5.70
C LYS A 373 -4.67 -0.14 4.41
N LEU A 374 -4.67 -1.37 3.91
CA LEU A 374 -4.08 -1.75 2.62
C LEU A 374 -4.79 -1.04 1.46
N ASN A 375 -6.13 -0.99 1.49
CA ASN A 375 -6.90 -0.30 0.46
C ASN A 375 -6.62 1.21 0.46
N GLU A 376 -6.64 1.84 1.65
CA GLU A 376 -6.30 3.26 1.80
C GLU A 376 -4.88 3.56 1.29
N THR A 377 -3.89 2.72 1.60
CA THR A 377 -2.51 2.91 1.11
C THR A 377 -2.40 2.73 -0.40
N THR A 378 -3.10 1.74 -0.96
CA THR A 378 -3.12 1.51 -2.41
C THR A 378 -3.72 2.70 -3.15
N GLU A 379 -4.79 3.28 -2.62
CA GLU A 379 -5.44 4.47 -3.18
C GLU A 379 -4.54 5.70 -3.10
N THR A 380 -3.84 5.93 -1.97
CA THR A 380 -2.89 7.04 -1.87
C THR A 380 -1.72 6.91 -2.84
N VAL A 381 -1.19 5.69 -3.01
CA VAL A 381 -0.07 5.46 -3.94
C VAL A 381 -0.53 5.68 -5.38
N ALA A 382 -1.75 5.27 -5.72
CA ALA A 382 -2.31 5.52 -7.05
C ALA A 382 -2.48 7.02 -7.34
N GLU A 383 -2.96 7.80 -6.37
CA GLU A 383 -3.11 9.25 -6.49
C GLU A 383 -1.75 9.95 -6.64
N GLU A 384 -0.75 9.57 -5.82
CA GLU A 384 0.61 10.11 -5.92
C GLU A 384 1.26 9.77 -7.27
N PHE A 385 1.06 8.55 -7.77
CA PHE A 385 1.57 8.13 -9.07
C PHE A 385 0.93 8.92 -10.21
N LYS A 386 -0.36 9.25 -10.08
CA LYS A 386 -1.09 10.09 -11.03
C LYS A 386 -0.57 11.52 -11.04
N ILE A 387 -0.35 12.13 -9.87
CA ILE A 387 0.24 13.48 -9.76
C ILE A 387 1.64 13.52 -10.39
N LEU A 388 2.46 12.49 -10.13
CA LEU A 388 3.77 12.34 -10.76
C LEU A 388 3.67 12.20 -12.28
N ALA A 389 2.74 11.40 -12.77
CA ALA A 389 2.51 11.22 -14.21
C ALA A 389 2.10 12.56 -14.87
N ASP A 390 1.17 13.30 -14.27
CA ASP A 390 0.74 14.61 -14.77
C ASP A 390 1.88 15.63 -14.74
N TYR A 391 2.69 15.64 -13.68
CA TYR A 391 3.85 16.52 -13.58
C TYR A 391 4.89 16.22 -14.68
N VAL A 392 5.22 14.95 -14.89
CA VAL A 392 6.16 14.52 -15.95
C VAL A 392 5.59 14.87 -17.33
N SER A 393 4.29 14.69 -17.54
CA SER A 393 3.64 15.01 -18.81
C SER A 393 3.67 16.53 -19.08
N ASN A 394 3.29 17.35 -18.10
CA ASN A 394 3.33 18.81 -18.21
C ASN A 394 4.75 19.35 -18.38
N SER A 395 5.72 18.80 -17.64
CA SER A 395 7.13 19.16 -17.81
C SER A 395 7.61 18.82 -19.22
N ARG A 396 7.28 17.64 -19.73
CA ARG A 396 7.63 17.22 -21.10
C ARG A 396 7.02 18.16 -22.14
N GLU A 397 5.76 18.55 -21.96
CA GLU A 397 5.07 19.45 -22.87
C GLU A 397 5.67 20.87 -22.85
N SER A 398 5.94 21.42 -21.67
CA SER A 398 6.63 22.70 -21.52
C SER A 398 8.01 22.69 -22.18
N THR A 399 8.81 21.65 -21.95
CA THR A 399 10.14 21.52 -22.57
C THR A 399 10.02 21.40 -24.09
N ASN A 400 9.05 20.64 -24.61
CA ASN A 400 8.84 20.55 -26.05
C ASN A 400 8.41 21.90 -26.65
N GLN A 401 7.59 22.67 -25.94
CA GLN A 401 7.17 24.00 -26.36
C GLN A 401 8.35 24.99 -26.37
N GLU A 402 9.18 24.98 -25.32
CA GLU A 402 10.40 25.78 -25.25
C GLU A 402 11.39 25.42 -26.38
N LEU A 403 11.56 24.12 -26.67
CA LEU A 403 12.39 23.65 -27.78
C LEU A 403 11.82 24.11 -29.14
N SER A 404 10.51 24.08 -29.31
CA SER A 404 9.84 24.57 -30.52
C SER A 404 10.06 26.07 -30.70
N ASN A 405 9.85 26.85 -29.64
CA ASN A 405 10.07 28.30 -29.66
C ASN A 405 11.53 28.64 -29.94
N LEU A 406 12.47 27.94 -29.30
CA LEU A 406 13.90 28.13 -29.55
C LEU A 406 14.26 27.82 -31.01
N ASN A 407 13.72 26.74 -31.56
CA ASN A 407 13.93 26.37 -32.96
C ASN A 407 13.37 27.45 -33.91
N GLU A 408 12.23 28.04 -33.58
CA GLU A 408 11.66 29.15 -34.35
C GLU A 408 12.56 30.40 -34.30
N VAL A 409 13.01 30.81 -33.12
CA VAL A 409 13.92 31.96 -32.95
C VAL A 409 15.23 31.74 -33.72
N ILE A 410 15.82 30.55 -33.63
CA ILE A 410 17.04 30.20 -34.38
C ILE A 410 16.80 30.31 -35.89
N ASN A 411 15.65 29.86 -36.37
CA ASN A 411 15.32 29.96 -37.80
C ASN A 411 15.11 31.42 -38.23
N GLN A 412 14.44 32.23 -37.42
CA GLN A 412 14.27 33.66 -37.68
C GLN A 412 15.60 34.41 -37.70
N GLU A 413 16.51 34.14 -36.75
CA GLU A 413 17.85 34.74 -36.74
C GLU A 413 18.67 34.32 -37.95
N ARG A 414 18.62 33.03 -38.34
CA ARG A 414 19.28 32.53 -39.54
C ARG A 414 18.77 33.25 -40.79
N GLU A 415 17.46 33.41 -40.95
CA GLU A 415 16.90 34.15 -42.07
C GLU A 415 17.30 35.62 -42.05
N PHE A 416 17.26 36.28 -40.89
CA PHE A 416 17.67 37.67 -40.76
C PHE A 416 19.14 37.85 -41.18
N PHE A 417 20.03 37.00 -40.66
CA PHE A 417 21.45 37.04 -40.99
C PHE A 417 21.71 36.80 -42.48
N VAL A 418 21.03 35.83 -43.09
CA VAL A 418 21.12 35.59 -44.53
C VAL A 418 20.66 36.81 -45.33
N ARG A 419 19.52 37.41 -44.97
CA ARG A 419 19.02 38.62 -45.63
C ARG A 419 19.98 39.81 -45.50
N THR A 420 20.57 40.01 -44.31
CA THR A 420 21.56 41.07 -44.10
C THR A 420 22.80 40.86 -44.98
N LEU A 421 23.34 39.63 -45.02
CA LEU A 421 24.47 39.30 -45.89
C LEU A 421 24.13 39.47 -47.38
N GLU A 422 22.92 39.09 -47.80
CA GLU A 422 22.47 39.30 -49.19
C GLU A 422 22.39 40.79 -49.55
N LYS A 423 21.89 41.61 -48.62
CA LYS A 423 21.81 43.06 -48.81
C LYS A 423 23.20 43.69 -48.93
N GLU A 424 24.11 43.38 -48.00
CA GLU A 424 25.50 43.85 -48.06
C GLU A 424 26.19 43.41 -49.35
N ARG A 425 26.00 42.14 -49.77
CA ARG A 425 26.54 41.63 -51.04
C ARG A 425 26.03 42.43 -52.24
N GLU A 426 24.77 42.83 -52.24
CA GLU A 426 24.19 43.63 -53.32
C GLU A 426 24.69 45.07 -53.32
N GLU A 427 24.85 45.66 -52.14
CA GLU A 427 25.47 46.98 -51.96
C GLU A 427 26.91 46.98 -52.48
N PHE A 428 27.74 46.00 -52.09
CA PHE A 428 29.11 45.87 -52.63
C PHE A 428 29.12 45.66 -54.14
N ARG A 429 28.18 44.86 -54.68
CA ARG A 429 28.06 44.70 -56.14
C ARG A 429 27.63 45.97 -56.85
N HIS A 430 26.82 46.81 -56.21
CA HIS A 430 26.45 48.10 -56.76
C HIS A 430 27.63 49.06 -56.75
N GLU A 431 28.38 49.12 -55.63
CA GLU A 431 29.57 49.96 -55.51
C GLU A 431 30.64 49.55 -56.53
N ILE A 432 30.93 48.25 -56.67
CA ILE A 432 31.86 47.74 -57.68
C ILE A 432 31.41 48.14 -59.09
N ARG A 433 30.11 48.01 -59.41
CA ARG A 433 29.58 48.45 -60.72
C ARG A 433 29.78 49.94 -60.96
N GLN A 434 29.53 50.79 -59.96
CA GLN A 434 29.76 52.23 -60.09
C GLN A 434 31.25 52.55 -60.25
N ARG A 435 32.13 51.86 -59.52
CA ARG A 435 33.58 52.01 -59.66
C ARG A 435 34.06 51.57 -61.05
N ASP A 436 33.53 50.48 -61.58
CA ASP A 436 33.82 50.03 -62.95
C ASP A 436 33.31 51.02 -64.00
N GLU A 437 32.14 51.64 -63.79
CA GLU A 437 31.57 52.63 -64.71
C GLU A 437 32.37 53.94 -64.68
N THR A 438 32.70 54.45 -63.50
CA THR A 438 33.59 55.63 -63.34
C THR A 438 34.98 55.36 -63.91
N PHE A 439 35.52 54.14 -63.73
CA PHE A 439 36.78 53.72 -64.35
C PHE A 439 36.67 53.70 -65.88
N LYS A 440 35.60 53.15 -66.45
CA LYS A 440 35.35 53.18 -67.90
C LYS A 440 35.32 54.62 -68.41
N HIS A 441 34.56 55.52 -67.77
CA HIS A 441 34.52 56.94 -68.14
C HIS A 441 35.91 57.60 -68.05
N MET A 442 36.69 57.29 -67.02
CA MET A 442 38.05 57.80 -66.89
C MET A 442 38.93 57.29 -68.05
N VAL A 443 38.90 55.99 -68.34
CA VAL A 443 39.66 55.39 -69.46
C VAL A 443 39.25 55.99 -70.80
N ASP A 444 37.95 56.15 -71.06
CA ASP A 444 37.43 56.77 -72.28
C ASP A 444 37.87 58.23 -72.39
N SER A 445 37.83 59.01 -71.30
CA SER A 445 38.33 60.38 -71.28
C SER A 445 39.84 60.48 -71.56
N PHE A 446 40.64 59.54 -71.05
CA PHE A 446 42.07 59.45 -71.36
C PHE A 446 42.29 59.08 -72.83
N ARG A 447 41.50 58.15 -73.37
CA ARG A 447 41.57 57.74 -74.77
C ARG A 447 41.20 58.89 -75.71
N GLU A 448 40.13 59.62 -75.42
CA GLU A 448 39.72 60.81 -76.16
C GLU A 448 40.77 61.93 -76.07
N THR A 449 41.29 62.21 -74.87
CA THR A 449 42.35 63.20 -74.66
C THR A 449 43.64 62.83 -75.39
N ALA A 450 44.01 61.55 -75.39
CA ALA A 450 45.16 61.04 -76.14
C ALA A 450 44.93 61.13 -77.66
N ALA A 451 43.75 60.79 -78.16
CA ALA A 451 43.37 60.94 -79.57
C ALA A 451 43.37 62.42 -80.02
N ALA A 452 42.89 63.34 -79.18
CA ALA A 452 42.95 64.79 -79.42
C ALA A 452 44.39 65.35 -79.39
N LYS A 453 45.29 64.75 -78.61
CA LYS A 453 46.73 65.06 -78.67
C LYS A 453 47.40 64.51 -79.93
N GLN A 454 46.93 63.38 -80.46
CA GLN A 454 47.43 62.81 -81.72
C GLN A 454 47.09 63.70 -82.93
N THR A 455 45.94 64.39 -82.93
CA THR A 455 45.57 65.37 -83.98
C THR A 455 46.33 66.70 -83.90
N ARG A 456 46.90 67.05 -82.74
CA ARG A 456 47.76 68.23 -82.51
C ARG A 456 49.27 67.95 -82.60
N ARG A 457 49.70 66.99 -83.43
CA ARG A 457 51.12 66.71 -83.64
C ARG A 457 51.53 66.87 -85.12
N ASN A 458 51.42 68.10 -85.64
CA ASN A 458 52.05 68.54 -86.90
C ASN A 458 53.26 69.47 -86.67
N TRP A 459 54.06 69.20 -85.63
CA TRP A 459 55.26 70.00 -85.30
C TRP A 459 56.46 69.77 -86.23
N TRP A 460 56.33 68.96 -87.29
CA TRP A 460 57.40 68.67 -88.26
C TRP A 460 57.21 69.35 -89.63
N LYS A 461 56.22 70.23 -89.82
CA LYS A 461 56.00 70.93 -91.11
C LYS A 461 56.67 72.32 -91.23
N ILE A 462 57.68 72.62 -90.42
CA ILE A 462 58.43 73.90 -90.45
C ILE A 462 59.77 73.80 -91.21
N TRP A 463 60.07 72.66 -91.83
CA TRP A 463 61.18 72.57 -92.79
C TRP A 463 60.71 72.00 -94.13
N LYS A 464 60.12 72.88 -94.96
CA LYS A 464 60.40 72.96 -96.39
C LYS A 464 59.87 74.26 -96.98
#